data_AF-A0A6G3MII2-F1
#
_entry.id   AF-A0A6G3MII2-F1
#
_cell.length_a   1.000
_cell.length_b   1.000
_cell.length_c   1.000
_cell.angle_alpha   90.00
_cell.angle_beta   90.00
_cell.angle_gamma   90.00
#
_symmetry.space_group_name_H-M   'P 1'
#
loop_
_entity.id
_entity.type
_entity.pdbx_description
1 polymer ?
#
loop_
_entity_poly.entity_id
_entity_poly.type
_entity_poly.pdbx_seq_one_letter_code
_entity_poly.pdbx_strand_id
1 'polypeptide(L)'
;MVKPQHTKGYKHQNITEFKCNKYNTTPDQEIAFKTQKNNLCDKCKEIIEWKIKYGKYKPLSVSRRCNQCQEKTIHKAYCRICEKCAEQMKKCAKCETLNNCRID
;
A
#
# COMPACT_ATOMS: atom_id res chain seq x y z
N MET A 1 38.71 -17.47 11.62
CA MET A 1 37.65 -18.48 11.86
C MET A 1 36.41 -17.76 12.36
N VAL A 2 35.37 -17.58 11.52
CA VAL A 2 34.10 -16.97 11.94
C VAL A 2 33.23 -18.09 12.51
N LYS A 3 32.84 -18.01 13.78
CA LYS A 3 31.95 -18.98 14.41
C LYS A 3 30.54 -18.86 13.79
N PRO A 4 29.88 -19.95 13.39
CA PRO A 4 28.53 -19.90 12.85
C PRO A 4 27.55 -19.51 13.98
N GLN A 5 26.84 -18.41 13.79
CA GLN A 5 25.81 -17.94 14.72
C GLN A 5 24.56 -18.82 14.62
N HIS A 6 24.31 -19.62 15.64
CA HIS A 6 23.12 -20.47 15.73
C HIS A 6 21.92 -19.62 16.18
N THR A 7 21.21 -18.99 15.25
CA THR A 7 19.95 -18.31 15.53
C THR A 7 18.83 -19.35 15.58
N LYS A 8 18.52 -19.88 16.77
CA LYS A 8 17.31 -20.69 16.95
C LYS A 8 16.11 -19.81 16.58
N GLY A 9 15.36 -20.19 15.54
CA GLY A 9 14.18 -19.45 15.10
C GLY A 9 13.12 -19.36 16.20
N TYR A 10 12.17 -18.44 16.05
CA TYR A 10 11.07 -18.29 17.00
C TYR A 10 10.31 -19.61 17.18
N LYS A 11 10.05 -19.97 18.44
CA LYS A 11 9.34 -21.21 18.84
C LYS A 11 7.94 -21.31 18.24
N HIS A 12 7.27 -20.18 18.04
CA HIS A 12 5.93 -20.11 17.44
C HIS A 12 6.04 -19.41 16.08
N GLN A 13 5.97 -20.19 15.02
CA GLN A 13 5.93 -19.66 13.65
C GLN A 13 4.46 -19.46 13.23
N ASN A 14 4.21 -18.46 12.38
CA ASN A 14 2.88 -18.26 11.79
C ASN A 14 2.62 -19.37 10.76
N ILE A 15 1.88 -20.41 11.15
CA ILE A 15 1.55 -21.56 10.28
C ILE A 15 0.44 -21.20 9.29
N THR A 16 -0.50 -20.35 9.73
CA THR A 16 -1.64 -19.91 8.92
C THR A 16 -1.56 -18.41 8.67
N GLU A 17 -1.90 -18.00 7.44
CA GLU A 17 -2.01 -16.58 7.13
C GLU A 17 -3.14 -15.91 7.93
N PHE A 18 -2.88 -14.69 8.39
CA PHE A 18 -3.91 -13.85 9.00
C PHE A 18 -4.96 -13.46 7.96
N LYS A 19 -6.23 -13.64 8.31
CA LYS A 19 -7.39 -13.22 7.51
C LYS A 19 -8.24 -12.25 8.33
N CYS A 20 -8.27 -10.98 7.93
CA CYS A 20 -9.02 -9.97 8.66
C CYS A 20 -10.55 -10.14 8.55
N ASN A 21 -11.02 -10.87 7.54
CA ASN A 21 -12.43 -11.14 7.25
C ASN A 21 -12.88 -12.54 7.74
N LYS A 22 -12.16 -13.16 8.69
CA LYS A 22 -12.46 -14.53 9.15
C LYS A 22 -13.84 -14.66 9.81
N TYR A 23 -14.28 -13.63 10.55
CA TYR A 23 -15.51 -13.68 11.34
C TYR A 23 -16.59 -12.75 10.80
N ASN A 24 -16.22 -11.52 10.43
CA ASN A 24 -17.09 -10.54 9.78
C ASN A 24 -16.22 -9.61 8.93
N THR A 25 -16.78 -9.06 7.86
CA THR A 25 -16.14 -8.02 7.04
C THR A 25 -16.82 -6.69 7.34
N THR A 26 -16.06 -5.65 7.66
CA THR A 26 -16.62 -4.31 7.81
C THR A 26 -16.85 -3.68 6.43
N PRO A 27 -17.83 -2.77 6.27
CA PRO A 27 -18.06 -2.07 5.00
C PRO A 27 -16.80 -1.39 4.45
N ASP A 28 -16.00 -0.79 5.34
CA ASP A 28 -14.73 -0.17 4.99
C ASP A 28 -13.71 -1.16 4.42
N GLN A 29 -13.67 -2.39 4.95
CA GLN A 29 -12.81 -3.45 4.43
C GLN A 29 -13.25 -3.86 3.03
N GLU A 30 -14.55 -4.02 2.78
CA GLU A 30 -15.05 -4.34 1.44
C GLU A 30 -14.69 -3.27 0.41
N ILE A 31 -14.86 -2.00 0.76
CA ILE A 31 -14.45 -0.86 -0.07
C ILE A 31 -12.95 -0.92 -0.33
N ALA A 32 -12.15 -1.21 0.70
CA ALA A 32 -10.71 -1.33 0.59
C ALA A 32 -10.28 -2.48 -0.36
N PHE A 33 -10.95 -3.64 -0.28
CA PHE A 33 -10.71 -4.77 -1.19
C PHE A 33 -11.07 -4.45 -2.65
N LYS A 34 -12.17 -3.70 -2.86
CA LYS A 34 -12.64 -3.29 -4.20
C LYS A 34 -11.83 -2.12 -4.79
N THR A 35 -11.07 -1.39 -3.97
CA THR A 35 -10.32 -0.21 -4.43
C THR A 35 -9.20 -0.61 -5.40
N GLN A 36 -9.24 -0.06 -6.62
CA GLN A 36 -8.21 -0.28 -7.64
C GLN A 36 -6.90 0.45 -7.29
N LYS A 37 -5.78 -0.25 -7.46
CA LYS A 37 -4.42 0.19 -7.09
C LYS A 37 -3.61 0.57 -8.34
N ASN A 38 -4.10 1.55 -9.08
CA ASN A 38 -3.51 1.97 -10.36
C ASN A 38 -2.33 2.94 -10.12
N ASN A 39 -1.37 2.96 -11.06
CA ASN A 39 -0.26 3.91 -11.08
C ASN A 39 0.63 3.90 -9.80
N LEU A 40 0.88 2.71 -9.24
CA LEU A 40 1.77 2.51 -8.10
C LEU A 40 2.95 1.63 -8.50
N CYS A 41 4.13 1.88 -7.93
CA CYS A 41 5.24 0.93 -8.01
C CYS A 41 4.96 -0.31 -7.14
N ASP A 42 5.62 -1.43 -7.45
CA ASP A 42 5.39 -2.73 -6.80
C ASP A 42 5.50 -2.64 -5.28
N LYS A 43 6.58 -2.01 -4.77
CA LYS A 43 6.76 -1.77 -3.33
C LYS A 43 5.60 -1.01 -2.70
N CYS A 44 5.09 0.03 -3.37
CA CYS A 44 3.96 0.79 -2.82
C CYS A 44 2.65 0.01 -2.88
N LYS A 45 2.47 -0.79 -3.93
CA LYS A 45 1.34 -1.70 -4.09
C LYS A 45 1.31 -2.73 -2.97
N GLU A 46 2.43 -3.39 -2.69
CA GLU A 46 2.58 -4.36 -1.59
C GLU A 46 2.26 -3.73 -0.23
N ILE A 47 2.75 -2.50 0.04
CA ILE A 47 2.45 -1.80 1.29
C ILE A 47 0.94 -1.55 1.44
N ILE A 48 0.27 -1.14 0.38
CA ILE A 48 -1.17 -0.88 0.40
C ILE A 48 -1.95 -2.20 0.52
N GLU A 49 -1.54 -3.23 -0.22
CA GLU A 49 -2.11 -4.58 -0.13
C GLU A 49 -2.00 -5.17 1.27
N TRP A 50 -0.84 -5.03 1.90
CA TRP A 50 -0.66 -5.42 3.29
C TRP A 50 -1.60 -4.66 4.22
N LYS A 51 -1.74 -3.34 4.06
CA LYS A 51 -2.70 -2.56 4.88
C LYS A 51 -4.12 -3.06 4.70
N ILE A 52 -4.53 -3.44 3.49
CA ILE A 52 -5.87 -3.99 3.23
C ILE A 52 -6.00 -5.38 3.85
N LYS A 53 -5.06 -6.31 3.61
CA LYS A 53 -5.06 -7.69 4.14
C LYS A 53 -5.15 -7.74 5.66
N TYR A 54 -4.53 -6.76 6.34
CA TYR A 54 -4.52 -6.67 7.80
C TYR A 54 -5.57 -5.69 8.37
N GLY A 55 -6.50 -5.18 7.56
CA GLY A 55 -7.55 -4.27 8.04
C GLY A 55 -7.04 -2.90 8.54
N LYS A 56 -5.84 -2.51 8.14
CA LYS A 56 -5.18 -1.23 8.51
C LYS A 56 -5.32 -0.15 7.43
N TYR A 57 -6.10 -0.41 6.38
CA TYR A 57 -6.38 0.56 5.33
C TYR A 57 -7.38 1.60 5.82
N LYS A 58 -7.02 2.89 5.72
CA LYS A 58 -7.86 4.01 6.10
C LYS A 58 -8.26 4.77 4.83
N PRO A 59 -9.52 4.69 4.37
CA PRO A 59 -9.98 5.47 3.22
C PRO A 59 -9.95 6.97 3.53
N LEU A 60 -9.97 7.78 2.47
CA LEU A 60 -10.13 9.22 2.61
C LEU A 60 -11.61 9.56 2.77
N SER A 61 -11.96 10.38 3.77
CA SER A 61 -13.30 10.96 3.89
C SER A 61 -13.51 12.12 2.91
N VAL A 62 -12.45 12.85 2.58
CA VAL A 62 -12.46 14.00 1.67
C VAL A 62 -11.29 13.89 0.70
N SER A 63 -11.45 14.37 -0.53
CA SER A 63 -10.37 14.38 -1.51
C SER A 63 -9.19 15.23 -1.04
N ARG A 64 -7.97 14.75 -1.32
CA ARG A 64 -6.72 15.44 -0.99
C ARG A 64 -6.23 16.27 -2.18
N ARG A 65 -5.49 17.35 -1.88
CA ARG A 65 -4.79 18.18 -2.88
C ARG A 65 -3.60 17.42 -3.48
N CYS A 66 -3.49 17.42 -4.80
CA CYS A 66 -2.37 16.82 -5.55
C CYS A 66 -1.09 17.65 -5.39
N ASN A 67 0.05 17.00 -5.16
CA ASN A 67 1.34 17.70 -5.06
C ASN A 67 1.81 18.29 -6.41
N GLN A 68 1.29 17.82 -7.54
CA GLN A 68 1.68 18.29 -8.88
C GLN A 68 0.71 19.34 -9.43
N CYS A 69 -0.54 18.97 -9.73
CA CYS A 69 -1.53 19.92 -10.26
C CYS A 69 -2.13 20.85 -9.20
N GLN A 70 -1.90 20.59 -7.91
CA GLN A 70 -2.45 21.39 -6.80
C GLN A 70 -3.98 21.45 -6.75
N GLU A 71 -4.69 20.55 -7.42
CA GLU A 71 -6.14 20.44 -7.34
C GLU A 71 -6.57 19.35 -6.33
N LYS A 72 -7.80 19.43 -5.81
CA LYS A 72 -8.38 18.42 -4.90
C LYS A 72 -8.88 17.16 -5.63
N THR A 73 -7.98 16.51 -6.36
CA THR A 73 -8.29 15.39 -7.28
C THR A 73 -7.79 14.03 -6.79
N ILE A 74 -7.24 13.94 -5.58
CA ILE A 74 -6.83 12.65 -4.99
C ILE A 74 -8.01 12.05 -4.24
N HIS A 75 -8.58 11.00 -4.83
CA HIS A 75 -9.65 10.20 -4.22
C HIS A 75 -9.13 8.93 -3.53
N LYS A 76 -7.97 8.42 -3.94
CA LYS A 76 -7.34 7.21 -3.39
C LYS A 76 -6.50 7.53 -2.16
N ALA A 77 -6.68 6.74 -1.10
CA ALA A 77 -5.90 6.91 0.12
C ALA A 77 -4.41 6.61 -0.10
N TYR A 78 -3.55 7.24 0.70
CA TYR A 78 -2.09 7.11 0.67
C TYR A 78 -1.40 7.62 -0.61
N CYS A 79 -2.14 8.12 -1.60
CA CYS A 79 -1.56 8.80 -2.76
C CYS A 79 -1.19 10.25 -2.44
N ARG A 80 -0.12 10.74 -3.08
CA ARG A 80 0.39 12.12 -2.99
C ARG A 80 0.14 12.93 -4.27
N ILE A 81 0.00 12.24 -5.40
CA ILE A 81 -0.37 12.84 -6.68
C ILE A 81 -1.61 12.15 -7.24
N CYS A 82 -2.38 12.84 -8.07
CA CYS A 82 -3.55 12.28 -8.73
C CYS A 82 -3.14 11.35 -9.89
N GLU A 83 -4.08 10.52 -10.35
CA GLU A 83 -3.85 9.52 -11.39
C GLU A 83 -3.39 10.15 -12.71
N LYS A 84 -4.01 11.28 -13.10
CA LYS A 84 -3.63 12.03 -14.29
C LYS A 84 -2.16 12.48 -14.24
N CYS A 85 -1.72 13.05 -13.13
CA CYS A 85 -0.33 13.47 -12.96
C CYS A 85 0.63 12.29 -12.91
N ALA A 86 0.22 11.18 -12.29
CA ALA A 86 1.02 9.96 -12.23
C ALA A 86 1.27 9.38 -13.64
N GLU A 87 0.25 9.35 -14.49
CA GLU A 87 0.34 8.89 -15.88
C GLU A 87 1.18 9.82 -16.76
N GLN A 88 0.92 11.13 -16.69
CA GLN A 88 1.66 12.13 -17.47
C GLN A 88 3.16 12.14 -17.15
N MET A 89 3.51 12.04 -15.86
CA MET A 89 4.91 12.09 -15.42
C MET A 89 5.56 10.71 -15.32
N LYS A 90 4.81 9.61 -15.56
CA LYS A 90 5.25 8.22 -15.37
C LYS A 90 5.85 7.95 -13.99
N LYS A 91 5.23 8.52 -12.95
CA LYS A 91 5.65 8.42 -11.55
C LYS A 91 4.63 7.65 -10.72
N CYS A 92 5.09 7.05 -9.63
CA CYS A 92 4.21 6.39 -8.66
C CYS A 92 3.33 7.39 -7.93
N ALA A 93 2.02 7.13 -7.90
CA ALA A 93 1.03 7.99 -7.28
C ALA A 93 1.23 8.20 -5.76
N LYS A 94 1.91 7.27 -5.08
CA LYS A 94 2.15 7.30 -3.64
C LYS A 94 3.50 7.91 -3.25
N CYS A 95 4.59 7.54 -3.92
CA CYS A 95 5.94 7.97 -3.54
C CYS A 95 6.58 8.96 -4.51
N GLU A 96 5.91 9.34 -5.61
CA GLU A 96 6.35 10.36 -6.56
C GLU A 96 7.69 10.05 -7.27
N THR A 97 8.20 8.83 -7.12
CA THR A 97 9.38 8.33 -7.82
C THR A 97 9.00 7.62 -9.13
N LEU A 98 9.96 7.52 -10.05
CA LEU A 98 9.79 6.77 -11.30
C LEU A 98 9.39 5.31 -11.00
N ASN A 99 8.56 4.73 -11.87
CA ASN A 99 8.02 3.37 -11.73
C ASN A 99 9.10 2.28 -11.87
N ASN A 100 10.02 2.22 -10.90
CA ASN A 100 10.77 1.04 -10.47
C ASN A 100 11.47 1.38 -9.14
N CYS A 101 10.81 1.14 -8.00
CA CYS A 101 11.36 1.44 -6.68
C CYS A 101 12.37 0.36 -6.25
N ARG A 102 13.57 0.40 -6.82
CA ARG A 102 14.76 -0.25 -6.28
C ARG A 102 15.49 0.80 -5.43
N ILE A 103 15.60 0.57 -4.14
CA ILE A 103 16.67 1.15 -3.34
C ILE A 103 17.52 -0.07 -3.00
N ASP A 104 18.69 -0.17 -3.64
CA ASP A 104 19.69 -1.17 -3.29
C ASP A 104 20.08 -1.06 -1.80
#